data_AF-A0A7R8ZSX9-F1
#
_entry.id   AF-A0A7R8ZSX9-F1
#
_cell.length_a   1.000
_cell.length_b   1.000
_cell.length_c   1.000
_cell.angle_alpha   90.00
_cell.angle_beta   90.00
_cell.angle_gamma   90.00
#
_symmetry.space_group_name_H-M   'P 1'
#
loop_
_entity.id
_entity.type
_entity.pdbx_description
1 polymer ?
#
loop_
_entity_poly.entity_id
_entity_poly.type
_entity_poly.pdbx_seq_one_letter_code
_entity_poly.pdbx_strand_id
1 'polypeptide(L)'
;MNALNEVNQVITNVSYYSHRTYPATISAASSFMHGEDEEDWLTADRMINWIKENRVLQIVLKDTLHQPQYVEKLERIFRFIIKEKALTMEDLDTVWNVQVGKHEAIVKNIHDLLAKLAWDFSPEQLDHLFQCFQRSFTAATPKEREKLLELIRRLAEDDKEGIMANKVLQLFWNISHSKEVPAELVQQALKAHDRDALKYQWLQKCIEELNSEQWVLPALKQMMDICTLYSDGSQGVTHAHGQNPPPKIHDLISGLHNEHNLVTRVTNNLCQYMEKAKEFFRANPQVHPSQYVPDGRHNHEAQINERLKFLSFLLKDGRLWLCQEEATRIWKALTVDSQAEDRELAFNWYCKLMTDEPDLDPEICREFFEENILKLDPHLLTESGIRCYERFFHHVNIKERKMIAKRRSSAFLMEDYHLIGIEYLWR
;
A
#
# COMPACT_ATOMS: atom_id res chain seq x y z
N MET A 1 31.02 6.17 -30.36
CA MET A 1 31.85 5.13 -29.70
C MET A 1 33.28 5.60 -29.45
N ASN A 2 34.10 5.94 -30.46
CA ASN A 2 35.50 6.33 -30.25
C ASN A 2 35.69 7.61 -29.43
N ALA A 3 34.97 8.70 -29.77
CA ALA A 3 35.00 9.94 -28.99
C ALA A 3 34.59 9.75 -27.51
N LEU A 4 33.67 8.81 -27.24
CA LEU A 4 33.20 8.50 -25.88
C LEU A 4 34.23 7.69 -25.08
N ASN A 5 35.08 6.90 -25.77
CA ASN A 5 36.23 6.24 -25.15
C ASN A 5 37.30 7.26 -24.76
N GLU A 6 37.58 8.22 -25.64
CA GLU A 6 38.56 9.28 -25.38
C GLU A 6 38.14 10.14 -24.19
N VAL A 7 36.87 10.57 -24.14
CA VAL A 7 36.33 11.30 -22.98
C VAL A 7 36.49 10.49 -21.68
N ASN A 8 36.23 9.18 -21.71
CA ASN A 8 36.41 8.33 -20.54
C ASN A 8 37.88 8.14 -20.12
N GLN A 9 38.80 8.07 -21.09
CA GLN A 9 40.25 8.05 -20.79
C GLN A 9 40.68 9.37 -20.15
N VAL A 10 40.21 10.50 -20.68
CA VAL A 10 40.48 11.82 -20.14
C VAL A 10 39.93 11.94 -18.71
N ILE A 11 38.69 11.51 -18.44
CA ILE A 11 38.10 11.47 -17.09
C ILE A 11 38.96 10.64 -16.11
N THR A 12 39.53 9.53 -16.58
CA THR A 12 40.39 8.66 -15.74
C THR A 12 41.72 9.34 -15.39
N ASN A 13 42.19 10.25 -16.25
CA ASN A 13 43.44 10.99 -16.09
C ASN A 13 43.24 12.39 -15.45
N VAL A 14 42.01 12.76 -15.07
CA VAL A 14 41.75 14.00 -14.33
C VAL A 14 42.48 13.96 -13.00
N SER A 15 43.26 15.02 -12.74
CA SER A 15 44.11 15.10 -11.56
C SER A 15 43.28 15.55 -10.35
N TYR A 16 43.09 14.66 -9.38
CA TYR A 16 42.49 14.98 -8.08
C TYR A 16 43.59 15.37 -7.09
N TYR A 17 44.14 16.58 -7.19
CA TYR A 17 45.05 17.06 -6.15
C TYR A 17 44.24 17.65 -5.00
N SER A 18 44.08 16.85 -3.93
CA SER A 18 43.93 17.37 -2.59
C SER A 18 45.26 17.99 -2.15
N HIS A 19 45.19 19.13 -1.46
CA HIS A 19 46.33 19.81 -0.83
C HIS A 19 47.27 18.80 -0.15
N ARG A 20 48.40 18.45 -0.81
CA ARG A 20 49.56 17.91 -0.11
C ARG A 20 50.21 19.09 0.62
N THR A 21 49.93 19.19 1.91
CA THR A 21 50.78 19.94 2.84
C THR A 21 52.20 19.36 2.76
N TYR A 22 53.09 20.05 2.05
CA TYR A 22 54.52 19.82 2.19
C TYR A 22 54.96 20.40 3.55
N PRO A 23 55.73 19.66 4.37
CA PRO A 23 56.34 20.23 5.56
C PRO A 23 57.32 21.33 5.12
N ALA A 24 57.15 22.51 5.69
CA ALA A 24 58.00 23.67 5.46
C ALA A 24 59.40 23.44 6.06
N THR A 25 60.28 22.78 5.31
CA THR A 25 61.73 22.88 5.49
C THR A 25 62.42 22.66 4.15
N ILE A 26 62.77 23.75 3.46
CA ILE A 26 64.07 24.04 2.83
C ILE A 26 63.99 25.41 2.17
N SER A 27 64.73 26.36 2.76
CA SER A 27 65.59 27.38 2.14
C SER A 27 65.08 28.21 0.95
N ALA A 28 65.06 29.53 1.18
CA ALA A 28 64.70 30.61 0.28
C ALA A 28 65.65 30.82 -0.93
N ALA A 29 65.64 29.90 -1.90
CA ALA A 29 66.43 30.08 -3.14
C ALA A 29 65.74 29.58 -4.43
N SER A 30 64.40 29.56 -4.49
CA SER A 30 63.67 29.17 -5.72
C SER A 30 62.36 29.94 -5.94
N SER A 31 62.32 31.23 -5.61
CA SER A 31 61.15 32.11 -5.83
C SER A 31 60.96 32.60 -7.28
N PHE A 32 61.34 31.82 -8.30
CA PHE A 32 61.17 32.25 -9.70
C PHE A 32 60.54 31.22 -10.66
N MET A 33 59.99 30.10 -10.18
CA MET A 33 59.34 29.11 -11.08
C MET A 33 58.01 28.53 -10.55
N HIS A 34 57.19 29.32 -9.83
CA HIS A 34 55.85 28.86 -9.42
C HIS A 34 54.78 29.89 -9.80
N GLY A 35 54.51 29.99 -11.10
CA GLY A 35 53.43 30.82 -11.64
C GLY A 35 52.84 30.34 -12.96
N GLU A 36 53.46 29.39 -13.66
CA GLU A 36 52.99 28.92 -14.98
C GLU A 36 52.53 27.45 -14.98
N ASP A 37 52.95 26.63 -14.01
CA ASP A 37 52.66 25.19 -14.03
C ASP A 37 51.27 24.80 -13.47
N GLU A 38 50.50 25.71 -12.86
CA GLU A 38 49.11 25.41 -12.47
C GLU A 38 48.11 25.59 -13.64
N GLU A 39 48.50 26.27 -14.71
CA GLU A 39 47.64 26.50 -15.88
C GLU A 39 47.53 25.30 -16.83
N ASP A 40 48.43 24.31 -16.74
CA ASP A 40 48.53 23.20 -17.70
C ASP A 40 47.85 21.90 -17.26
N TRP A 41 47.32 21.83 -16.03
CA TRP A 41 46.75 20.58 -15.51
C TRP A 41 45.23 20.51 -15.73
N LEU A 42 44.78 19.36 -16.20
CA LEU A 42 43.36 19.04 -16.35
C LEU A 42 42.76 18.77 -14.97
N THR A 43 42.12 19.79 -14.41
CA THR A 43 41.37 19.70 -13.14
C THR A 43 39.94 19.23 -13.37
N ALA A 44 39.30 18.71 -12.32
CA ALA A 44 37.92 18.26 -12.37
C ALA A 44 36.95 19.40 -12.76
N ASP A 45 37.13 20.60 -12.20
CA ASP A 45 36.32 21.78 -12.52
C ASP A 45 36.40 22.19 -14.00
N ARG A 46 37.62 22.18 -14.58
CA ARG A 46 37.81 22.50 -16.01
C ARG A 46 37.14 21.47 -16.91
N MET A 47 37.23 20.19 -16.55
CA MET A 47 36.57 19.12 -17.29
C MET A 47 35.04 19.24 -17.22
N ILE A 48 34.49 19.57 -16.05
CA ILE A 48 33.05 19.81 -15.87
C ILE A 48 32.56 21.01 -16.70
N ASN A 49 33.29 22.13 -16.67
CA ASN A 49 32.95 23.30 -17.48
C ASN A 49 32.96 22.97 -18.97
N TRP A 50 33.97 22.23 -19.44
CA TRP A 50 34.03 21.77 -20.82
C TRP A 50 32.86 20.85 -21.18
N ILE A 51 32.47 19.92 -20.31
CA ILE A 51 31.31 19.04 -20.51
C ILE A 51 30.02 19.86 -20.66
N LYS A 52 29.84 20.89 -19.83
CA LYS A 52 28.66 21.77 -19.83
C LYS A 52 28.62 22.65 -21.08
N GLU A 53 29.71 23.35 -21.39
CA GLU A 53 29.82 24.26 -22.54
C GLU A 53 29.57 23.54 -23.86
N ASN A 54 30.12 22.33 -24.01
CA ASN A 54 29.96 21.53 -25.21
C ASN A 54 28.66 20.70 -25.23
N ARG A 55 27.81 20.84 -24.20
CA ARG A 55 26.55 20.09 -24.03
C ARG A 55 26.74 18.60 -24.28
N VAL A 56 27.84 18.05 -23.79
CA VAL A 56 28.27 16.68 -24.12
C VAL A 56 27.16 15.69 -23.83
N LEU A 57 26.49 15.83 -22.68
CA LEU A 57 25.34 14.99 -22.29
C LEU A 57 24.22 14.98 -23.34
N GLN A 58 23.84 16.13 -23.91
CA GLN A 58 22.81 16.21 -24.95
C GLN A 58 23.24 15.52 -26.25
N ILE A 59 24.54 15.50 -26.54
CA ILE A 59 25.10 14.85 -27.73
C ILE A 59 25.12 13.34 -27.52
N VAL A 60 25.68 12.87 -26.41
CA VAL A 60 25.80 11.43 -26.15
C VAL A 60 24.47 10.74 -25.89
N LEU A 61 23.44 11.47 -25.47
CA LEU A 61 22.08 10.94 -25.31
C LEU A 61 21.28 10.82 -26.62
N LYS A 62 21.77 11.34 -27.75
CA LYS A 62 21.04 11.26 -29.04
C LYS A 62 21.25 9.95 -29.79
N ASP A 63 22.40 9.32 -29.64
CA ASP A 63 22.83 8.21 -30.51
C ASP A 63 23.20 6.93 -29.74
N THR A 64 22.94 5.78 -30.37
CA THR A 64 23.41 4.45 -29.94
C THR A 64 22.98 3.94 -28.55
N LEU A 65 21.96 4.54 -27.92
CA LEU A 65 21.43 4.07 -26.63
C LEU A 65 20.81 2.67 -26.63
N HIS A 66 20.50 2.12 -27.81
CA HIS A 66 20.05 0.74 -27.93
C HIS A 66 21.17 -0.28 -27.62
N GLN A 67 22.45 0.15 -27.64
CA GLN A 67 23.60 -0.71 -27.36
C GLN A 67 24.00 -0.62 -25.87
N PRO A 68 23.94 -1.72 -25.11
CA PRO A 68 24.30 -1.72 -23.69
C PRO A 68 25.74 -1.24 -23.41
N GLN A 69 26.69 -1.64 -24.26
CA GLN A 69 28.11 -1.25 -24.15
C GLN A 69 28.33 0.27 -24.27
N TYR A 70 27.45 0.95 -25.02
CA TYR A 70 27.50 2.40 -25.12
C TYR A 70 27.01 3.05 -23.82
N VAL A 71 25.94 2.49 -23.25
CA VAL A 71 25.33 2.96 -22.00
C VAL A 71 26.25 2.74 -20.80
N GLU A 72 27.01 1.65 -20.75
CA GLU A 72 28.05 1.44 -19.72
C GLU A 72 29.15 2.50 -19.75
N LYS A 73 29.50 3.00 -20.94
CA LYS A 73 30.48 4.08 -21.07
C LYS A 73 29.89 5.43 -20.70
N LEU A 74 28.59 5.62 -20.95
CA LEU A 74 27.83 6.79 -20.52
C LEU A 74 27.72 6.85 -18.99
N GLU A 75 27.51 5.70 -18.34
CA GLU A 75 27.49 5.54 -16.87
C GLU A 75 28.74 6.14 -16.21
N ARG A 76 29.92 5.91 -16.77
CA ARG A 76 31.19 6.46 -16.25
C ARG A 76 31.25 7.99 -16.30
N ILE A 77 30.71 8.58 -17.37
CA ILE A 77 30.63 10.04 -17.51
C ILE A 77 29.65 10.61 -16.48
N PHE A 78 28.47 9.99 -16.34
CA PHE A 78 27.50 10.40 -15.32
C PHE A 78 28.06 10.32 -13.90
N ARG A 79 28.74 9.22 -13.54
CA ARG A 79 29.37 9.10 -12.21
C ARG A 79 30.38 10.21 -11.95
N PHE A 80 31.16 10.61 -12.94
CA PHE A 80 32.08 11.74 -12.80
C PHE A 80 31.35 13.05 -12.52
N ILE A 81 30.30 13.35 -13.29
CA ILE A 81 29.51 14.58 -13.13
C ILE A 81 28.78 14.61 -11.78
N ILE A 82 28.28 13.46 -11.32
CA ILE A 82 27.61 13.33 -10.02
C ILE A 82 28.62 13.55 -8.88
N LYS A 83 29.80 12.92 -8.96
CA LYS A 83 30.86 13.06 -7.95
C LYS A 83 31.32 14.51 -7.78
N GLU A 84 31.42 15.25 -8.88
CA GLU A 84 31.74 16.69 -8.87
C GLU A 84 30.53 17.59 -8.57
N LYS A 85 29.38 17.03 -8.16
CA LYS A 85 28.14 17.75 -7.83
C LYS A 85 27.65 18.69 -8.94
N ALA A 86 27.95 18.34 -10.19
CA ALA A 86 27.72 19.20 -11.34
C ALA A 86 26.45 18.84 -12.11
N LEU A 87 25.80 17.72 -11.78
CA LEU A 87 24.59 17.22 -12.43
C LEU A 87 23.38 18.08 -12.07
N THR A 88 22.75 18.69 -13.07
CA THR A 88 21.58 19.55 -12.88
C THR A 88 20.27 18.78 -13.02
N MET A 89 19.15 19.37 -12.57
CA MET A 89 17.81 18.78 -12.77
C MET A 89 17.43 18.72 -14.25
N GLU A 90 17.89 19.69 -15.05
CA GLU A 90 17.66 19.71 -16.50
C GLU A 90 18.40 18.55 -17.21
N ASP A 91 19.61 18.21 -16.73
CA ASP A 91 20.34 17.04 -17.23
C ASP A 91 19.57 15.74 -16.92
N LEU A 92 18.99 15.62 -15.72
CA LEU A 92 18.15 14.48 -15.33
C LEU A 92 16.87 14.39 -16.18
N ASP A 93 16.19 15.52 -16.41
CA ASP A 93 15.05 15.58 -17.33
C ASP A 93 15.45 15.16 -18.73
N THR A 94 16.62 15.57 -19.20
CA THR A 94 17.13 15.19 -20.52
C THR A 94 17.32 13.68 -20.60
N VAL A 95 17.96 13.05 -19.61
CA VAL A 95 18.14 11.59 -19.56
C VAL A 95 16.79 10.87 -19.49
N TRP A 96 15.88 11.35 -18.64
CA TRP A 96 14.57 10.73 -18.46
C TRP A 96 13.71 10.81 -19.71
N ASN A 97 13.68 11.96 -20.39
CA ASN A 97 12.81 12.20 -21.54
C ASN A 97 13.30 11.49 -22.81
N VAL A 98 14.57 11.09 -22.88
CA VAL A 98 15.14 10.38 -24.05
C VAL A 98 14.44 9.05 -24.34
N GLN A 99 13.85 8.42 -23.32
CA GLN A 99 13.16 7.14 -23.49
C GLN A 99 11.76 7.28 -24.13
N VAL A 100 11.16 8.48 -24.09
CA VAL A 100 9.76 8.70 -24.49
C VAL A 100 9.61 8.45 -25.99
N GLY A 101 8.71 7.55 -26.38
CA GLY A 101 8.45 7.19 -27.78
C GLY A 101 9.59 6.43 -28.48
N LYS A 102 10.58 5.90 -27.73
CA LYS A 102 11.67 5.08 -28.27
C LYS A 102 11.41 3.57 -28.14
N HIS A 103 12.26 2.79 -28.80
CA HIS A 103 12.20 1.33 -28.76
C HIS A 103 12.44 0.77 -27.34
N GLU A 104 11.85 -0.38 -27.02
CA GLU A 104 11.87 -0.96 -25.67
C GLU A 104 13.28 -1.22 -25.12
N ALA A 105 14.22 -1.55 -26.00
CA ALA A 105 15.63 -1.74 -25.63
C ALA A 105 16.27 -0.45 -25.09
N ILE A 106 15.91 0.72 -25.64
CA ILE A 106 16.40 2.02 -25.18
C ILE A 106 15.80 2.34 -23.80
N VAL A 107 14.48 2.16 -23.65
CA VAL A 107 13.78 2.33 -22.37
C VAL A 107 14.43 1.48 -21.28
N LYS A 108 14.66 0.19 -21.55
CA LYS A 108 15.32 -0.72 -20.61
C LYS A 108 16.73 -0.25 -20.26
N ASN A 109 17.54 0.13 -21.24
CA ASN A 109 18.91 0.57 -20.96
C ASN A 109 18.97 1.89 -20.16
N ILE A 110 18.03 2.81 -20.38
CA ILE A 110 17.90 4.04 -19.58
C ILE A 110 17.44 3.72 -18.15
N HIS A 111 16.46 2.83 -17.99
CA HIS A 111 16.06 2.34 -16.67
C HIS A 111 17.23 1.67 -15.93
N ASP A 112 17.98 0.78 -16.59
CA ASP A 112 19.15 0.11 -16.01
C ASP A 112 20.27 1.12 -15.64
N LEU A 113 20.48 2.16 -16.47
CA LEU A 113 21.43 3.23 -16.18
C LEU A 113 21.01 4.02 -14.92
N LEU A 114 19.75 4.44 -14.84
CA LEU A 114 19.23 5.19 -13.70
C LEU A 114 19.25 4.36 -12.42
N ALA A 115 18.93 3.06 -12.51
CA ALA A 115 19.02 2.14 -11.38
C ALA A 115 20.43 2.10 -10.77
N LYS A 116 21.46 2.03 -11.62
CA LYS A 116 22.86 2.02 -11.19
C LYS A 116 23.36 3.35 -10.63
N LEU A 117 22.81 4.47 -11.10
CA LEU A 117 23.23 5.82 -10.71
C LEU A 117 22.44 6.37 -9.51
N ALA A 118 21.25 5.82 -9.23
CA ALA A 118 20.35 6.36 -8.22
C ALA A 118 20.99 6.52 -6.83
N TRP A 119 21.89 5.62 -6.45
CA TRP A 119 22.61 5.66 -5.18
C TRP A 119 23.63 6.79 -5.08
N ASP A 120 24.12 7.29 -6.21
CA ASP A 120 25.08 8.40 -6.26
C ASP A 120 24.38 9.77 -6.24
N PHE A 121 23.05 9.82 -6.45
CA PHE A 121 22.28 11.06 -6.52
C PHE A 121 22.10 11.73 -5.16
N SER A 122 22.03 13.07 -5.17
CA SER A 122 21.63 13.83 -4.00
C SER A 122 20.15 13.60 -3.66
N PRO A 123 19.71 13.88 -2.41
CA PRO A 123 18.30 13.77 -2.03
C PRO A 123 17.36 14.55 -2.96
N GLU A 124 17.76 15.75 -3.38
CA GLU A 124 16.97 16.61 -4.28
C GLU A 124 16.87 16.02 -5.69
N GLN A 125 17.96 15.42 -6.18
CA GLN A 125 18.00 14.78 -7.50
C GLN A 125 17.13 13.52 -7.54
N LEU A 126 17.17 12.74 -6.45
CA LEU A 126 16.26 11.61 -6.27
C LEU A 126 14.80 12.07 -6.24
N ASP A 127 14.46 13.08 -5.44
CA ASP A 127 13.10 13.60 -5.37
C ASP A 127 12.59 14.07 -6.73
N HIS A 128 13.45 14.71 -7.53
CA HIS A 128 13.13 15.09 -8.90
C HIS A 128 12.86 13.87 -9.81
N LEU A 129 13.69 12.82 -9.71
CA LEU A 129 13.49 11.57 -10.45
C LEU A 129 12.16 10.88 -10.07
N PHE A 130 11.82 10.85 -8.78
CA PHE A 130 10.55 10.31 -8.30
C PHE A 130 9.34 11.10 -8.81
N GLN A 131 9.44 12.44 -8.90
CA GLN A 131 8.40 13.26 -9.54
C GLN A 131 8.26 12.93 -11.03
N CYS A 132 9.36 12.65 -11.72
CA CYS A 132 9.34 12.20 -13.12
C CYS A 132 8.62 10.85 -13.26
N PHE A 133 8.84 9.91 -12.33
CA PHE A 133 8.11 8.64 -12.30
C PHE A 133 6.62 8.87 -12.11
N GLN A 134 6.21 9.73 -11.18
CA GLN A 134 4.80 10.02 -10.92
C GLN A 134 4.10 10.65 -12.15
N ARG A 135 4.75 11.61 -12.83
CA ARG A 135 4.24 12.23 -14.06
C ARG A 135 4.11 11.20 -15.18
N SER A 136 5.15 10.39 -15.38
CA SER A 136 5.15 9.34 -16.40
C SER A 136 4.07 8.29 -16.12
N PHE A 137 3.91 7.85 -14.88
CA PHE A 137 2.92 6.85 -14.48
C PHE A 137 1.48 7.28 -14.83
N THR A 138 1.16 8.57 -14.65
CA THR A 138 -0.16 9.14 -14.95
C THR A 138 -0.45 9.15 -16.46
N ALA A 139 0.56 9.41 -17.29
CA ALA A 139 0.42 9.50 -18.76
C ALA A 139 0.68 8.16 -19.49
N ALA A 140 1.26 7.18 -18.81
CA ALA A 140 1.76 5.92 -19.39
C ALA A 140 0.67 4.89 -19.71
N THR A 141 0.89 4.10 -20.75
CA THR A 141 0.13 2.90 -21.08
C THR A 141 0.36 1.78 -20.05
N PRO A 142 -0.52 0.76 -19.95
CA PRO A 142 -0.34 -0.34 -18.99
C PRO A 142 1.03 -1.04 -19.07
N LYS A 143 1.55 -1.24 -20.28
CA LYS A 143 2.87 -1.85 -20.52
C LYS A 143 4.03 -0.96 -20.07
N GLU A 144 3.89 0.36 -20.18
CA GLU A 144 4.88 1.32 -19.70
C GLU A 144 4.82 1.45 -18.18
N ARG A 145 3.62 1.42 -17.58
CA ARG A 145 3.43 1.35 -16.13
C ARG A 145 4.14 0.12 -15.54
N GLU A 146 3.99 -1.07 -16.14
CA GLU A 146 4.68 -2.30 -15.70
C GLU A 146 6.21 -2.15 -15.70
N LYS A 147 6.80 -1.55 -16.74
CA LYS A 147 8.25 -1.34 -16.81
C LYS A 147 8.76 -0.30 -15.82
N LEU A 148 7.97 0.73 -15.57
CA LEU A 148 8.27 1.75 -14.58
C LEU A 148 8.28 1.14 -13.17
N LEU A 149 7.33 0.24 -12.90
CA LEU A 149 7.28 -0.51 -11.65
C LEU A 149 8.50 -1.42 -11.47
N GLU A 150 8.94 -2.09 -12.53
CA GLU A 150 10.16 -2.91 -12.47
C GLU A 150 11.40 -2.08 -12.12
N LEU A 151 11.51 -0.86 -12.66
CA LEU A 151 12.58 0.07 -12.28
C LEU A 151 12.47 0.48 -10.80
N ILE A 152 11.29 0.92 -10.37
CA ILE A 152 11.01 1.33 -8.99
C ILE A 152 11.34 0.19 -8.01
N ARG A 153 11.00 -1.05 -8.38
CA ARG A 153 11.30 -2.25 -7.60
C ARG A 153 12.79 -2.47 -7.42
N ARG A 154 13.56 -2.47 -8.51
CA ARG A 154 15.01 -2.65 -8.47
C ARG A 154 15.70 -1.60 -7.60
N LEU A 155 15.26 -0.34 -7.71
CA LEU A 155 15.76 0.74 -6.87
C LEU A 155 15.63 0.46 -5.38
N ALA A 156 14.57 -0.24 -4.98
CA ALA A 156 14.36 -0.59 -3.59
C ALA A 156 14.92 -1.95 -3.17
N GLU A 157 15.05 -2.92 -4.08
CA GLU A 157 15.69 -4.22 -3.80
C GLU A 157 17.18 -4.02 -3.45
N ASP A 158 17.85 -3.09 -4.13
CA ASP A 158 19.26 -2.77 -3.87
C ASP A 158 19.49 -1.94 -2.58
N ASP A 159 18.41 -1.57 -1.87
CA ASP A 159 18.46 -0.73 -0.68
C ASP A 159 18.81 -1.51 0.58
N LYS A 160 19.99 -1.22 1.14
CA LYS A 160 20.44 -1.77 2.42
C LYS A 160 19.96 -0.95 3.61
N GLU A 161 19.80 0.37 3.49
CA GLU A 161 19.50 1.27 4.61
C GLU A 161 18.00 1.55 4.78
N GLY A 162 17.18 1.26 3.76
CA GLY A 162 15.73 1.46 3.77
C GLY A 162 15.28 2.86 3.34
N ILE A 163 16.21 3.73 2.94
CA ILE A 163 15.92 5.10 2.49
C ILE A 163 15.17 5.09 1.15
N MET A 164 15.65 4.30 0.19
CA MET A 164 15.04 4.20 -1.12
C MET A 164 13.70 3.47 -1.04
N ALA A 165 13.62 2.43 -0.22
CA ALA A 165 12.37 1.73 0.05
C ALA A 165 11.30 2.67 0.63
N ASN A 166 11.66 3.57 1.56
CA ASN A 166 10.73 4.58 2.08
C ASN A 166 10.24 5.57 1.00
N LYS A 167 11.14 6.06 0.14
CA LYS A 167 10.76 6.96 -0.98
C LYS A 167 9.87 6.24 -2.01
N VAL A 168 10.19 4.99 -2.32
CA VAL A 168 9.38 4.13 -3.20
C VAL A 168 7.98 3.92 -2.61
N LEU A 169 7.88 3.65 -1.30
CA LEU A 169 6.58 3.55 -0.65
C LEU A 169 5.81 4.87 -0.69
N GLN A 170 6.47 6.00 -0.46
CA GLN A 170 5.81 7.30 -0.58
C GLN A 170 5.32 7.57 -2.02
N LEU A 171 6.09 7.17 -3.03
CA LEU A 171 5.66 7.23 -4.42
C LEU A 171 4.44 6.34 -4.64
N PHE A 172 4.48 5.08 -4.20
CA PHE A 172 3.35 4.15 -4.32
C PHE A 172 2.11 4.66 -3.60
N TRP A 173 2.28 5.29 -2.45
CA TRP A 173 1.20 5.93 -1.70
C TRP A 173 0.58 7.08 -2.50
N ASN A 174 1.41 7.96 -3.08
CA ASN A 174 0.93 9.06 -3.91
C ASN A 174 0.25 8.56 -5.19
N ILE A 175 0.75 7.47 -5.76
CA ILE A 175 0.20 6.83 -6.95
C ILE A 175 -1.12 6.12 -6.62
N SER A 176 -1.20 5.37 -5.51
CA SER A 176 -2.42 4.69 -5.07
C SER A 176 -3.57 5.66 -4.81
N HIS A 177 -3.25 6.91 -4.47
CA HIS A 177 -4.19 8.03 -4.35
C HIS A 177 -4.60 8.69 -5.68
N SER A 178 -4.19 8.14 -6.82
CA SER A 178 -4.67 8.53 -8.13
C SER A 178 -5.82 7.60 -8.57
N LYS A 179 -6.77 8.13 -9.36
CA LYS A 179 -8.04 7.47 -9.69
C LYS A 179 -7.92 6.15 -10.49
N GLU A 180 -6.70 5.71 -10.86
CA GLU A 180 -6.49 4.69 -11.90
C GLU A 180 -5.41 3.63 -11.57
N VAL A 181 -5.29 3.19 -10.31
CA VAL A 181 -4.23 2.22 -9.95
C VAL A 181 -4.79 0.86 -9.54
N PRO A 182 -4.43 -0.22 -10.26
CA PRO A 182 -4.75 -1.58 -9.86
C PRO A 182 -4.13 -1.95 -8.51
N ALA A 183 -4.92 -2.56 -7.63
CA ALA A 183 -4.47 -3.09 -6.34
C ALA A 183 -3.28 -4.08 -6.49
N GLU A 184 -3.18 -4.74 -7.65
CA GLU A 184 -2.07 -5.62 -8.02
C GLU A 184 -0.70 -4.93 -7.94
N LEU A 185 -0.62 -3.63 -8.21
CA LEU A 185 0.65 -2.89 -8.22
C LEU A 185 1.15 -2.62 -6.80
N VAL A 186 0.24 -2.35 -5.87
CA VAL A 186 0.58 -2.20 -4.45
C VAL A 186 0.98 -3.55 -3.87
N GLN A 187 0.29 -4.63 -4.25
CA GLN A 187 0.66 -5.99 -3.85
C GLN A 187 2.05 -6.40 -4.37
N GLN A 188 2.39 -6.07 -5.62
CA GLN A 188 3.72 -6.34 -6.18
C GLN A 188 4.82 -5.54 -5.48
N ALA A 189 4.57 -4.27 -5.18
CA ALA A 189 5.49 -3.45 -4.38
C ALA A 189 5.73 -4.09 -3.00
N LEU A 190 4.66 -4.37 -2.26
CA LEU A 190 4.74 -4.93 -0.91
C LEU A 190 5.40 -6.33 -0.88
N LYS A 191 5.24 -7.14 -1.93
CA LYS A 191 5.94 -8.43 -2.07
C LYS A 191 7.44 -8.28 -2.32
N ALA A 192 7.86 -7.24 -3.03
CA ALA A 192 9.27 -6.99 -3.29
C ALA A 192 10.02 -6.47 -2.05
N HIS A 193 9.32 -5.78 -1.15
CA HIS A 193 9.90 -5.24 0.08
C HIS A 193 9.68 -6.20 1.24
N ASP A 194 10.56 -7.19 1.40
CA ASP A 194 10.54 -8.11 2.55
C ASP A 194 11.08 -7.48 3.85
N ARG A 195 10.59 -6.28 4.19
CA ARG A 195 10.94 -5.58 5.44
C ARG A 195 9.69 -5.38 6.27
N ASP A 196 9.56 -6.13 7.36
CA ASP A 196 8.40 -6.05 8.27
C ASP A 196 8.15 -4.64 8.83
N ALA A 197 9.22 -3.86 9.04
CA ALA A 197 9.12 -2.47 9.48
C ALA A 197 8.38 -1.57 8.47
N LEU A 198 8.58 -1.82 7.16
CA LEU A 198 7.94 -1.05 6.09
C LEU A 198 6.47 -1.42 5.93
N LYS A 199 6.16 -2.71 5.98
CA LYS A 199 4.78 -3.24 5.96
C LYS A 199 3.98 -2.66 7.14
N TYR A 200 4.57 -2.61 8.34
CA TYR A 200 3.93 -2.01 9.51
C TYR A 200 3.74 -0.49 9.39
N GLN A 201 4.72 0.27 8.89
CA GLN A 201 4.54 1.71 8.60
C GLN A 201 3.41 1.95 7.58
N TRP A 202 3.28 1.09 6.58
CA TRP A 202 2.19 1.19 5.61
C TRP A 202 0.82 0.93 6.24
N LEU A 203 0.74 -0.07 7.12
CA LEU A 203 -0.48 -0.35 7.90
C LEU A 203 -0.88 0.86 8.75
N GLN A 204 0.07 1.53 9.42
CA GLN A 204 -0.21 2.74 10.18
C GLN A 204 -0.81 3.85 9.29
N LYS A 205 -0.25 4.09 8.10
CA LYS A 205 -0.82 5.07 7.16
C LYS A 205 -2.23 4.69 6.71
N CYS A 206 -2.49 3.41 6.42
CA CYS A 206 -3.85 2.94 6.08
C CYS A 206 -4.84 3.17 7.22
N ILE A 207 -4.39 2.98 8.47
CA ILE A 207 -5.20 3.22 9.67
C ILE A 207 -5.52 4.70 9.84
N GLU A 208 -4.57 5.59 9.57
CA GLU A 208 -4.80 7.05 9.54
C GLU A 208 -5.84 7.44 8.49
N GLU A 209 -5.81 6.79 7.33
CA GLU A 209 -6.76 6.98 6.24
C GLU A 209 -8.20 6.59 6.57
N LEU A 210 -8.44 5.80 7.61
CA LEU A 210 -9.80 5.54 8.10
C LEU A 210 -10.50 6.80 8.64
N ASN A 211 -9.74 7.88 8.87
CA ASN A 211 -10.29 9.19 9.19
C ASN A 211 -10.64 10.03 7.94
N SER A 212 -10.23 9.58 6.75
CA SER A 212 -10.58 10.19 5.46
C SER A 212 -11.96 9.74 5.01
N GLU A 213 -12.61 10.52 4.13
CA GLU A 213 -13.90 10.13 3.55
C GLU A 213 -13.74 9.37 2.23
N GLN A 214 -12.68 9.65 1.47
CA GLN A 214 -12.57 9.20 0.08
C GLN A 214 -11.79 7.89 -0.07
N TRP A 215 -10.91 7.57 0.87
CA TRP A 215 -9.89 6.52 0.70
C TRP A 215 -10.04 5.33 1.65
N VAL A 216 -11.08 5.34 2.49
CA VAL A 216 -11.36 4.27 3.45
C VAL A 216 -11.36 2.88 2.80
N LEU A 217 -12.11 2.69 1.72
CA LEU A 217 -12.25 1.38 1.07
C LEU A 217 -10.92 0.84 0.52
N PRO A 218 -10.19 1.63 -0.29
CA PRO A 218 -8.82 1.28 -0.68
C PRO A 218 -7.91 0.94 0.51
N ALA A 219 -7.95 1.73 1.59
CA ALA A 219 -7.15 1.49 2.80
C ALA A 219 -7.47 0.13 3.43
N LEU A 220 -8.75 -0.18 3.62
CA LEU A 220 -9.20 -1.46 4.19
C LEU A 220 -8.74 -2.65 3.34
N LYS A 221 -8.84 -2.55 2.01
CA LYS A 221 -8.35 -3.58 1.09
C LYS A 221 -6.84 -3.78 1.20
N GLN A 222 -6.07 -2.68 1.21
CA GLN A 222 -4.62 -2.75 1.36
C GLN A 222 -4.21 -3.34 2.70
N MET A 223 -4.91 -3.00 3.78
CA MET A 223 -4.64 -3.60 5.10
C MET A 223 -4.85 -5.11 5.09
N MET A 224 -5.95 -5.60 4.50
CA MET A 224 -6.17 -7.05 4.34
C MET A 224 -5.04 -7.69 3.55
N ASP A 225 -4.72 -7.13 2.38
CA ASP A 225 -3.70 -7.66 1.50
C ASP A 225 -2.34 -7.74 2.24
N ILE A 226 -1.93 -6.66 2.92
CA ILE A 226 -0.68 -6.64 3.69
C ILE A 226 -0.70 -7.71 4.78
N CYS A 227 -1.76 -7.80 5.57
CA CYS A 227 -1.87 -8.82 6.62
C CYS A 227 -1.79 -10.24 6.04
N THR A 228 -2.39 -10.51 4.87
CA THR A 228 -2.32 -11.83 4.22
C THR A 228 -0.91 -12.18 3.70
N LEU A 229 -0.08 -11.19 3.35
CA LEU A 229 1.32 -11.45 2.99
C LEU A 229 2.13 -12.05 4.14
N TYR A 230 1.75 -11.80 5.40
CA TYR A 230 2.39 -12.43 6.57
C TYR A 230 2.02 -13.91 6.72
N SER A 231 0.90 -14.36 6.15
CA SER A 231 0.53 -15.79 6.12
C SER A 231 1.40 -16.59 5.15
N ASP A 232 1.72 -16.02 3.98
CA ASP A 232 2.46 -16.70 2.91
C ASP A 232 3.96 -16.88 3.21
N GLY A 233 4.55 -16.02 4.06
CA GLY A 233 5.95 -16.12 4.49
C GLY A 233 6.27 -17.38 5.33
N SER A 234 5.25 -18.14 5.74
CA SER A 234 5.40 -19.34 6.57
C SER A 234 5.64 -20.65 5.81
N GLN A 235 5.56 -20.66 4.46
CA GLN A 235 5.62 -21.92 3.69
C GLN A 235 6.93 -22.20 2.94
N GLY A 236 7.97 -21.36 3.06
CA GLY A 236 9.12 -21.43 2.13
C GLY A 236 10.53 -21.58 2.68
N VAL A 237 10.80 -21.41 3.98
CA VAL A 237 12.19 -21.32 4.47
C VAL A 237 12.51 -22.48 5.42
N THR A 238 13.29 -23.43 4.92
CA THR A 238 14.03 -24.39 5.74
C THR A 238 14.81 -23.63 6.80
N HIS A 239 14.43 -23.84 8.07
CA HIS A 239 15.04 -23.22 9.24
C HIS A 239 16.57 -23.41 9.26
N ALA A 240 17.30 -22.33 9.00
CA ALA A 240 18.69 -22.20 9.40
C ALA A 240 18.74 -21.33 10.67
N HIS A 241 19.13 -21.98 11.78
CA HIS A 241 19.73 -21.44 13.00
C HIS A 241 19.40 -19.98 13.42
N GLY A 242 18.43 -19.82 14.33
CA GLY A 242 18.51 -18.80 15.39
C GLY A 242 17.63 -17.55 15.27
N GLN A 243 16.71 -17.44 14.31
CA GLN A 243 15.75 -16.32 14.26
C GLN A 243 14.36 -16.77 14.69
N ASN A 244 13.69 -15.93 15.49
CA ASN A 244 12.31 -16.15 15.95
C ASN A 244 11.39 -16.43 14.75
N PRO A 245 10.44 -17.38 14.86
CA PRO A 245 9.49 -17.63 13.79
C PRO A 245 8.73 -16.34 13.44
N PRO A 246 8.44 -16.08 12.15
CA PRO A 246 7.68 -14.91 11.75
C PRO A 246 6.32 -14.89 12.48
N PRO A 247 5.84 -13.71 12.91
CA PRO A 247 4.56 -13.59 13.61
C PRO A 247 3.44 -14.12 12.72
N LYS A 248 2.58 -14.98 13.26
CA LYS A 248 1.43 -15.50 12.52
C LYS A 248 0.45 -14.34 12.29
N ILE A 249 -0.30 -14.39 11.19
CA ILE A 249 -1.29 -13.35 10.83
C ILE A 249 -2.21 -12.94 12.00
N HIS A 250 -2.67 -13.91 12.80
CA HIS A 250 -3.52 -13.62 13.95
C HIS A 250 -2.83 -12.79 15.05
N ASP A 251 -1.51 -12.96 15.26
CA ASP A 251 -0.73 -12.19 16.23
C ASP A 251 -0.56 -10.75 15.75
N LEU A 252 -0.34 -10.57 14.44
CA LEU A 252 -0.27 -9.26 13.81
C LEU A 252 -1.60 -8.53 13.92
N ILE A 253 -2.70 -9.17 13.52
CA ILE A 253 -4.04 -8.55 13.58
C ILE A 253 -4.43 -8.25 15.02
N SER A 254 -4.16 -9.16 15.96
CA SER A 254 -4.41 -8.94 17.39
C SER A 254 -3.56 -7.78 17.92
N GLY A 255 -2.28 -7.69 17.55
CA GLY A 255 -1.40 -6.57 17.90
C GLY A 255 -1.93 -5.23 17.39
N LEU A 256 -2.28 -5.16 16.10
CA LEU A 256 -2.86 -3.97 15.49
C LEU A 256 -4.20 -3.59 16.13
N HIS A 257 -5.03 -4.57 16.47
CA HIS A 257 -6.29 -4.33 17.17
C HIS A 257 -6.05 -3.75 18.57
N ASN A 258 -5.14 -4.33 19.35
CA ASN A 258 -4.82 -3.85 20.70
C ASN A 258 -4.24 -2.44 20.70
N GLU A 259 -3.48 -2.08 19.67
CA GLU A 259 -2.88 -0.75 19.54
C GLU A 259 -3.87 0.31 19.03
N HIS A 260 -4.69 -0.04 18.04
CA HIS A 260 -5.50 0.94 17.30
C HIS A 260 -7.02 0.78 17.47
N ASN A 261 -7.48 -0.19 18.27
CA ASN A 261 -8.89 -0.53 18.45
C ASN A 261 -9.63 -0.71 17.12
N LEU A 262 -9.04 -1.49 16.21
CA LEU A 262 -9.47 -1.58 14.80
C LEU A 262 -10.96 -1.91 14.62
N VAL A 263 -11.48 -2.90 15.37
CA VAL A 263 -12.90 -3.30 15.31
C VAL A 263 -13.82 -2.12 15.63
N THR A 264 -13.56 -1.41 16.73
CA THR A 264 -14.32 -0.22 17.13
C THR A 264 -14.16 0.91 16.11
N ARG A 265 -12.96 1.14 15.57
CA ARG A 265 -12.69 2.21 14.61
C ARG A 265 -13.41 1.98 13.28
N VAL A 266 -13.39 0.76 12.75
CA VAL A 266 -14.10 0.40 11.52
C VAL A 266 -15.61 0.42 11.75
N THR A 267 -16.08 -0.02 12.92
CA THR A 267 -17.48 0.09 13.33
C THR A 267 -17.94 1.55 13.35
N ASN A 268 -17.17 2.44 13.99
CA ASN A 268 -17.44 3.88 14.00
C ASN A 268 -17.51 4.45 12.58
N ASN A 269 -16.56 4.07 11.72
CA ASN A 269 -16.51 4.55 10.34
C ASN A 269 -17.74 4.08 9.54
N LEU A 270 -18.18 2.82 9.69
CA LEU A 270 -19.41 2.31 9.09
C LEU A 270 -20.64 3.07 9.59
N CYS A 271 -20.76 3.30 10.90
CA CYS A 271 -21.89 4.03 11.48
C CYS A 271 -21.94 5.48 10.95
N GLN A 272 -20.82 6.20 10.94
CA GLN A 272 -20.74 7.57 10.43
C GLN A 272 -21.09 7.65 8.94
N TYR A 273 -20.64 6.66 8.16
CA TYR A 273 -21.02 6.54 6.75
C TYR A 273 -22.54 6.33 6.60
N MET A 274 -23.13 5.41 7.38
CA MET A 274 -24.57 5.13 7.32
C MET A 274 -25.41 6.34 7.73
N GLU A 275 -24.98 7.11 8.74
CA GLU A 275 -25.65 8.35 9.14
C GLU A 275 -25.71 9.35 7.97
N LYS A 276 -24.57 9.62 7.32
CA LYS A 276 -24.51 10.50 6.14
C LYS A 276 -25.33 9.99 4.97
N ALA A 277 -25.29 8.68 4.70
CA ALA A 277 -26.06 8.07 3.63
C ALA A 277 -27.56 8.20 3.89
N LYS A 278 -28.01 7.93 5.12
CA LYS A 278 -29.42 8.10 5.53
C LYS A 278 -29.87 9.55 5.39
N GLU A 279 -29.06 10.51 5.83
CA GLU A 279 -29.35 11.95 5.63
C GLU A 279 -29.48 12.29 4.14
N PHE A 280 -28.58 11.79 3.30
CA PHE A 280 -28.63 12.00 1.85
C PHE A 280 -29.89 11.42 1.21
N PHE A 281 -30.27 10.18 1.54
CA PHE A 281 -31.47 9.55 0.98
C PHE A 281 -32.77 10.16 1.52
N ARG A 282 -32.78 10.66 2.76
CA ARG A 282 -33.91 11.46 3.29
C ARG A 282 -34.08 12.76 2.51
N ALA A 283 -32.97 13.43 2.16
CA ALA A 283 -33.00 14.64 1.35
C ALA A 283 -33.27 14.39 -0.15
N ASN A 284 -32.95 13.19 -0.64
CA ASN A 284 -33.06 12.82 -2.06
C ASN A 284 -33.73 11.44 -2.24
N PRO A 285 -35.03 11.29 -1.96
CA PRO A 285 -35.73 9.99 -2.01
C PRO A 285 -35.75 9.33 -3.39
N GLN A 286 -35.58 10.11 -4.45
CA GLN A 286 -35.55 9.66 -5.84
C GLN A 286 -34.24 8.97 -6.24
N VAL A 287 -33.16 9.15 -5.47
CA VAL A 287 -31.84 8.60 -5.82
C VAL A 287 -31.76 7.16 -5.32
N HIS A 288 -31.60 6.22 -6.26
CA HIS A 288 -31.43 4.82 -5.93
C HIS A 288 -30.03 4.56 -5.32
N PRO A 289 -29.87 3.65 -4.34
CA PRO A 289 -28.58 3.34 -3.71
C PRO A 289 -27.44 3.01 -4.68
N SER A 290 -27.75 2.35 -5.79
CA SER A 290 -26.77 2.01 -6.83
C SER A 290 -26.19 3.23 -7.56
N GLN A 291 -26.88 4.38 -7.52
CA GLN A 291 -26.44 5.64 -8.12
C GLN A 291 -25.73 6.55 -7.12
N TYR A 292 -25.80 6.25 -5.83
CA TYR A 292 -25.11 7.01 -4.78
C TYR A 292 -23.64 6.57 -4.69
N VAL A 293 -22.73 7.43 -5.16
CA VAL A 293 -21.28 7.16 -5.23
C VAL A 293 -20.51 8.28 -4.52
N PRO A 294 -20.47 8.27 -3.17
CA PRO A 294 -19.96 9.41 -2.38
C PRO A 294 -18.45 9.64 -2.52
N ASP A 295 -17.67 8.61 -2.82
CA ASP A 295 -16.22 8.68 -3.03
C ASP A 295 -15.82 8.76 -4.52
N GLY A 296 -16.82 8.85 -5.42
CA GLY A 296 -16.64 8.82 -6.86
C GLY A 296 -16.21 7.47 -7.46
N ARG A 297 -16.18 6.38 -6.67
CA ARG A 297 -15.67 5.07 -7.09
C ARG A 297 -16.57 3.89 -6.73
N HIS A 298 -17.15 3.91 -5.53
CA HIS A 298 -17.92 2.80 -4.98
C HIS A 298 -19.33 3.26 -4.64
N ASN A 299 -20.32 2.49 -5.11
CA ASN A 299 -21.72 2.74 -4.82
C ASN A 299 -22.08 2.41 -3.36
N HIS A 300 -23.32 2.71 -2.96
CA HIS A 300 -23.78 2.53 -1.58
C HIS A 300 -23.55 1.12 -1.04
N GLU A 301 -23.88 0.10 -1.84
CA GLU A 301 -23.76 -1.30 -1.47
C GLU A 301 -22.29 -1.70 -1.23
N ALA A 302 -21.39 -1.28 -2.13
CA ALA A 302 -19.96 -1.54 -2.02
C ALA A 302 -19.36 -0.87 -0.76
N GLN A 303 -19.80 0.33 -0.41
CA GLN A 303 -19.36 1.03 0.81
C GLN A 303 -19.69 0.23 2.09
N ILE A 304 -20.85 -0.41 2.15
CA ILE A 304 -21.23 -1.27 3.29
C ILE A 304 -20.46 -2.58 3.24
N ASN A 305 -20.51 -3.29 2.10
CA ASN A 305 -19.95 -4.62 1.94
C ASN A 305 -18.45 -4.68 2.22
N GLU A 306 -17.66 -3.71 1.72
CA GLU A 306 -16.21 -3.73 1.94
C GLU A 306 -15.83 -3.49 3.41
N ARG A 307 -16.58 -2.65 4.12
CA ARG A 307 -16.38 -2.42 5.57
C ARG A 307 -16.75 -3.67 6.38
N LEU A 308 -17.89 -4.29 6.08
CA LEU A 308 -18.33 -5.52 6.72
C LEU A 308 -17.38 -6.69 6.42
N LYS A 309 -16.86 -6.77 5.20
CA LYS A 309 -15.85 -7.75 4.79
C LYS A 309 -14.56 -7.59 5.59
N PHE A 310 -14.10 -6.35 5.78
CA PHE A 310 -12.94 -6.07 6.62
C PHE A 310 -13.16 -6.45 8.09
N LEU A 311 -14.34 -6.13 8.65
CA LEU A 311 -14.70 -6.57 10.00
C LEU A 311 -14.69 -8.10 10.11
N SER A 312 -15.29 -8.81 9.15
CA SER A 312 -15.24 -10.27 9.13
C SER A 312 -13.81 -10.82 9.05
N PHE A 313 -12.92 -10.15 8.31
CA PHE A 313 -11.50 -10.50 8.25
C PHE A 313 -10.83 -10.34 9.62
N LEU A 314 -11.04 -9.22 10.31
CA LEU A 314 -10.48 -9.01 11.65
C LEU A 314 -10.96 -10.08 12.65
N LEU A 315 -12.24 -10.43 12.61
CA LEU A 315 -12.82 -11.40 13.53
C LEU A 315 -12.27 -12.82 13.27
N LYS A 316 -12.28 -13.25 12.01
CA LYS A 316 -11.87 -14.61 11.62
C LYS A 316 -10.36 -14.81 11.66
N ASP A 317 -9.63 -13.99 10.91
CA ASP A 317 -8.18 -14.13 10.76
C ASP A 317 -7.43 -13.60 11.98
N GLY A 318 -8.01 -12.63 12.70
CA GLY A 318 -7.49 -12.11 13.97
C GLY A 318 -7.91 -12.91 15.20
N ARG A 319 -8.88 -13.82 15.09
CA ARG A 319 -9.50 -14.54 16.23
C ARG A 319 -10.03 -13.58 17.31
N LEU A 320 -10.65 -12.50 16.84
CA LEU A 320 -11.27 -11.48 17.69
C LEU A 320 -12.76 -11.78 17.82
N TRP A 321 -13.36 -11.34 18.92
CA TRP A 321 -14.81 -11.36 19.09
C TRP A 321 -15.41 -9.99 18.81
N LEU A 322 -16.61 -10.01 18.23
CA LEU A 322 -17.44 -8.82 18.14
C LEU A 322 -18.21 -8.66 19.46
N CYS A 323 -17.89 -7.61 20.21
CA CYS A 323 -18.50 -7.31 21.50
C CYS A 323 -19.87 -6.63 21.36
N GLN A 324 -20.60 -6.53 22.49
CA GLN A 324 -22.00 -6.10 22.52
C GLN A 324 -22.21 -4.70 21.94
N GLU A 325 -21.29 -3.78 22.25
CA GLU A 325 -21.39 -2.39 21.80
C GLU A 325 -21.29 -2.33 20.27
N GLU A 326 -20.24 -2.88 19.68
CA GLU A 326 -20.04 -2.87 18.22
C GLU A 326 -21.13 -3.63 17.49
N ALA A 327 -21.50 -4.82 17.97
CA ALA A 327 -22.59 -5.61 17.41
C ALA A 327 -23.90 -4.81 17.40
N THR A 328 -24.28 -4.19 18.51
CA THR A 328 -25.54 -3.42 18.58
C THR A 328 -25.49 -2.18 17.67
N ARG A 329 -24.34 -1.51 17.56
CA ARG A 329 -24.19 -0.31 16.75
C ARG A 329 -24.27 -0.60 15.26
N ILE A 330 -23.62 -1.67 14.78
CA ILE A 330 -23.71 -2.10 13.38
C ILE A 330 -25.16 -2.49 13.05
N TRP A 331 -25.81 -3.27 13.92
CA TRP A 331 -27.21 -3.67 13.72
C TRP A 331 -28.12 -2.46 13.57
N LYS A 332 -28.06 -1.51 14.51
CA LYS A 332 -28.88 -0.28 14.46
C LYS A 332 -28.57 0.55 13.21
N ALA A 333 -27.30 0.70 12.86
CA ALA A 333 -26.89 1.46 11.67
C ALA A 333 -27.47 0.86 10.37
N LEU A 334 -27.58 -0.46 10.26
CA LEU A 334 -28.03 -1.11 9.04
C LEU A 334 -29.53 -1.48 9.02
N THR A 335 -30.19 -1.57 10.18
CA THR A 335 -31.60 -2.05 10.24
C THR A 335 -32.62 -0.98 10.62
N VAL A 336 -32.26 -0.03 11.49
CA VAL A 336 -33.18 1.01 11.99
C VAL A 336 -33.19 2.20 11.05
N ASP A 337 -34.37 2.62 10.58
CA ASP A 337 -34.55 3.69 9.59
C ASP A 337 -33.67 3.54 8.33
N SER A 338 -33.41 2.29 7.93
CA SER A 338 -32.57 1.95 6.78
C SER A 338 -33.39 1.47 5.58
N GLN A 339 -32.75 1.35 4.42
CA GLN A 339 -33.41 0.80 3.23
C GLN A 339 -33.53 -0.73 3.33
N ALA A 340 -34.29 -1.36 2.42
CA ALA A 340 -34.49 -2.81 2.45
C ALA A 340 -33.20 -3.57 2.11
N GLU A 341 -32.41 -3.00 1.21
CA GLU A 341 -31.11 -3.50 0.77
C GLU A 341 -30.11 -3.50 1.91
N ASP A 342 -30.09 -2.45 2.74
CA ASP A 342 -29.19 -2.35 3.90
C ASP A 342 -29.51 -3.41 4.95
N ARG A 343 -30.82 -3.62 5.21
CA ARG A 343 -31.32 -4.68 6.10
C ARG A 343 -30.88 -6.06 5.59
N GLU A 344 -31.01 -6.29 4.29
CA GLU A 344 -30.61 -7.55 3.66
C GLU A 344 -29.11 -7.83 3.83
N LEU A 345 -28.26 -6.80 3.67
CA LEU A 345 -26.83 -6.92 3.94
C LEU A 345 -26.55 -7.23 5.42
N ALA A 346 -27.26 -6.57 6.34
CA ALA A 346 -27.14 -6.81 7.78
C ALA A 346 -27.47 -8.27 8.12
N PHE A 347 -28.65 -8.75 7.71
CA PHE A 347 -29.09 -10.12 8.01
C PHE A 347 -28.09 -11.15 7.47
N ASN A 348 -27.65 -10.99 6.23
CA ASN A 348 -26.67 -11.88 5.62
C ASN A 348 -25.32 -11.86 6.34
N TRP A 349 -24.89 -10.70 6.84
CA TRP A 349 -23.64 -10.58 7.58
C TRP A 349 -23.72 -11.22 8.96
N TYR A 350 -24.74 -10.91 9.77
CA TYR A 350 -24.94 -11.53 11.09
C TYR A 350 -25.16 -13.04 10.99
N CYS A 351 -25.87 -13.52 9.96
CA CYS A 351 -25.96 -14.96 9.67
C CYS A 351 -24.58 -15.60 9.58
N LYS A 352 -23.64 -14.95 8.88
CA LYS A 352 -22.28 -15.47 8.66
C LYS A 352 -21.40 -15.44 9.91
N LEU A 353 -21.69 -14.57 10.88
CA LEU A 353 -21.02 -14.55 12.18
C LEU A 353 -21.48 -15.69 13.09
N MET A 354 -22.72 -16.18 12.90
CA MET A 354 -23.30 -17.28 13.66
C MET A 354 -23.00 -18.62 13.00
N THR A 355 -21.73 -19.01 12.98
CA THR A 355 -21.25 -20.35 12.59
C THR A 355 -21.12 -21.28 13.80
N ASP A 356 -20.65 -22.51 13.60
CA ASP A 356 -20.41 -23.47 14.70
C ASP A 356 -19.42 -22.91 15.73
N GLU A 357 -18.40 -22.18 15.25
CA GLU A 357 -17.57 -21.27 16.04
C GLU A 357 -18.01 -19.83 15.71
N PRO A 358 -18.76 -19.15 16.60
CA PRO A 358 -19.27 -17.81 16.30
C PRO A 358 -18.17 -16.75 16.44
N ASP A 359 -18.19 -15.78 15.52
CA ASP A 359 -17.36 -14.57 15.59
C ASP A 359 -17.94 -13.52 16.55
N LEU A 360 -19.23 -13.68 16.92
CA LEU A 360 -19.90 -12.90 17.96
C LEU A 360 -19.53 -13.45 19.33
N ASP A 361 -19.29 -12.59 20.32
CA ASP A 361 -19.03 -13.04 21.70
C ASP A 361 -20.20 -13.94 22.18
N PRO A 362 -19.94 -15.21 22.53
CA PRO A 362 -21.00 -16.12 22.96
C PRO A 362 -21.81 -15.60 24.14
N GLU A 363 -21.22 -14.80 25.03
CA GLU A 363 -21.88 -14.24 26.21
C GLU A 363 -22.95 -13.20 25.87
N ILE A 364 -22.79 -12.50 24.74
CA ILE A 364 -23.71 -11.44 24.34
C ILE A 364 -24.86 -11.95 23.45
N CYS A 365 -24.73 -13.15 22.87
CA CYS A 365 -25.66 -13.68 21.86
C CYS A 365 -27.14 -13.60 22.29
N ARG A 366 -27.43 -13.88 23.56
CA ARG A 366 -28.80 -13.83 24.10
C ARG A 366 -29.32 -12.40 24.18
N GLU A 367 -28.56 -11.52 24.82
CA GLU A 367 -28.94 -10.12 24.97
C GLU A 367 -29.09 -9.47 23.60
N PHE A 368 -28.16 -9.72 22.67
CA PHE A 368 -28.26 -9.23 21.31
C PHE A 368 -29.52 -9.71 20.60
N PHE A 369 -29.87 -11.00 20.72
CA PHE A 369 -31.08 -11.57 20.13
C PHE A 369 -32.35 -10.91 20.69
N GLU A 370 -32.46 -10.81 22.02
CA GLU A 370 -33.62 -10.24 22.72
C GLU A 370 -33.78 -8.73 22.49
N GLU A 371 -32.68 -7.98 22.47
CA GLU A 371 -32.69 -6.52 22.39
C GLU A 371 -32.70 -5.96 20.97
N ASN A 372 -32.37 -6.77 19.96
CA ASN A 372 -32.26 -6.30 18.58
C ASN A 372 -33.15 -7.11 17.62
N ILE A 373 -32.91 -8.41 17.47
CA ILE A 373 -33.62 -9.23 16.47
C ILE A 373 -35.09 -9.38 16.83
N LEU A 374 -35.40 -9.69 18.10
CA LEU A 374 -36.79 -9.87 18.57
C LEU A 374 -37.59 -8.56 18.66
N LYS A 375 -36.92 -7.40 18.56
CA LYS A 375 -37.55 -6.07 18.58
C LYS A 375 -37.79 -5.50 17.20
N LEU A 376 -37.26 -6.13 16.15
CA LEU A 376 -37.50 -5.72 14.78
C LEU A 376 -38.98 -5.96 14.42
N ASP A 377 -39.57 -5.13 13.55
CA ASP A 377 -40.91 -5.40 13.03
C ASP A 377 -40.87 -6.64 12.11
N PRO A 378 -41.69 -7.68 12.37
CA PRO A 378 -41.76 -8.87 11.53
C PRO A 378 -42.01 -8.59 10.04
N HIS A 379 -42.70 -7.50 9.70
CA HIS A 379 -42.95 -7.12 8.29
C HIS A 379 -41.67 -6.72 7.53
N LEU A 380 -40.60 -6.37 8.26
CA LEU A 380 -39.31 -6.02 7.69
C LEU A 380 -38.40 -7.24 7.47
N LEU A 381 -38.83 -8.44 7.91
CA LEU A 381 -38.06 -9.67 7.71
C LEU A 381 -38.23 -10.19 6.28
N THR A 382 -37.10 -10.22 5.58
CA THR A 382 -36.93 -10.96 4.34
C THR A 382 -36.61 -12.43 4.62
N GLU A 383 -36.44 -13.24 3.58
CA GLU A 383 -35.95 -14.62 3.71
C GLU A 383 -34.62 -14.69 4.48
N SER A 384 -33.69 -13.77 4.20
CA SER A 384 -32.43 -13.65 4.95
C SER A 384 -32.64 -13.21 6.39
N GLY A 385 -33.61 -12.33 6.64
CA GLY A 385 -34.02 -11.95 8.01
C GLY A 385 -34.52 -13.14 8.82
N ILE A 386 -35.37 -13.98 8.22
CA ILE A 386 -35.88 -15.21 8.85
C ILE A 386 -34.73 -16.18 9.13
N ARG A 387 -33.80 -16.35 8.18
CA ARG A 387 -32.61 -17.19 8.36
C ARG A 387 -31.68 -16.65 9.46
N CYS A 388 -31.57 -15.33 9.59
CA CYS A 388 -30.83 -14.69 10.66
C CYS A 388 -31.49 -14.97 12.01
N TYR A 389 -32.80 -14.77 12.10
CA TYR A 389 -33.59 -15.14 13.28
C TYR A 389 -33.38 -16.62 13.64
N GLU A 390 -33.53 -17.54 12.68
CA GLU A 390 -33.41 -18.99 12.91
C GLU A 390 -32.03 -19.36 13.48
N ARG A 391 -30.94 -18.79 12.95
CA ARG A 391 -29.59 -19.03 13.47
C ARG A 391 -29.42 -18.58 14.92
N PHE A 392 -29.87 -17.38 15.26
CA PHE A 392 -29.81 -16.90 16.64
C PHE A 392 -30.74 -17.69 17.56
N PHE A 393 -31.94 -18.00 17.10
CA PHE A 393 -32.92 -18.80 17.83
C PHE A 393 -32.34 -20.16 18.22
N HIS A 394 -31.73 -20.88 17.27
CA HIS A 394 -31.07 -22.15 17.58
C HIS A 394 -29.87 -21.97 18.49
N HIS A 395 -28.97 -21.03 18.19
CA HIS A 395 -27.76 -20.82 18.98
C HIS A 395 -28.06 -20.50 20.45
N VAL A 396 -28.94 -19.54 20.71
CA VAL A 396 -29.31 -19.10 22.07
C VAL A 396 -29.98 -20.23 22.84
N ASN A 397 -30.97 -20.91 22.24
CA ASN A 397 -31.68 -21.98 22.94
C ASN A 397 -30.83 -23.26 23.13
N ILE A 398 -29.84 -23.52 22.28
CA ILE A 398 -28.85 -24.59 22.52
C ILE A 398 -27.93 -24.21 23.69
N LYS A 399 -27.42 -22.97 23.70
CA LYS A 399 -26.56 -22.48 24.79
C LYS A 399 -27.28 -22.53 26.15
N GLU A 400 -28.56 -22.17 26.16
CA GLU A 400 -29.44 -22.18 27.34
C GLU A 400 -29.99 -23.58 27.68
N ARG A 401 -29.54 -24.64 26.97
CA ARG A 401 -29.95 -26.04 27.17
C ARG A 401 -31.46 -26.28 27.05
N LYS A 402 -32.12 -25.49 26.21
CA LYS A 402 -33.54 -25.63 25.86
C LYS A 402 -33.74 -26.47 24.60
N MET A 403 -32.72 -26.52 23.74
CA MET A 403 -32.67 -27.36 22.55
C MET A 403 -31.37 -28.17 22.46
N ILE A 404 -31.46 -29.36 21.85
CA ILE A 404 -30.31 -30.20 21.50
C ILE A 404 -30.22 -30.32 19.98
N ALA A 405 -29.07 -29.95 19.42
CA ALA A 405 -28.74 -30.24 18.02
C ALA A 405 -28.35 -31.71 17.84
N LYS A 406 -29.03 -32.45 16.96
CA LYS A 406 -28.61 -33.81 16.60
C LYS A 406 -27.44 -33.75 15.61
N ARG A 407 -26.24 -34.18 16.02
CA ARG A 407 -24.99 -34.16 15.22
C ARG A 407 -25.02 -34.83 13.83
N ARG A 408 -26.08 -35.53 13.42
CA ARG A 408 -26.19 -36.25 12.13
C ARG A 408 -27.43 -35.89 11.29
N SER A 409 -28.23 -34.92 11.72
CA SER A 409 -29.46 -34.51 11.05
C SER A 409 -29.67 -33.02 11.29
N SER A 410 -30.22 -32.27 10.35
CA SER A 410 -30.68 -30.87 10.55
C SER A 410 -31.90 -30.77 11.50
N ALA A 411 -32.05 -31.72 12.42
CA ALA A 411 -33.16 -31.84 13.35
C ALA A 411 -32.71 -31.44 14.75
N PHE A 412 -33.55 -30.62 15.39
CA PHE A 412 -33.38 -30.18 16.77
C PHE A 412 -34.38 -30.91 17.66
N LEU A 413 -33.94 -31.31 18.86
CA LEU A 413 -34.81 -31.82 19.91
C LEU A 413 -35.08 -30.69 20.90
N MET A 414 -36.35 -30.49 21.24
CA MET A 414 -36.77 -29.55 22.26
C MET A 414 -36.74 -30.25 23.62
N GLU A 415 -35.99 -29.69 24.57
CA GLU A 415 -35.97 -30.17 25.96
C GLU A 415 -36.88 -29.34 26.87
N ASP A 416 -37.04 -28.05 26.54
CA ASP A 416 -37.92 -27.10 27.22
C ASP A 416 -38.88 -26.44 26.23
N TYR A 417 -40.16 -26.37 26.58
CA TYR A 417 -41.20 -25.72 25.79
C TYR A 417 -41.09 -24.18 25.80
N HIS A 418 -40.43 -23.61 26.81
CA HIS A 418 -40.25 -22.16 26.96
C HIS A 418 -39.04 -21.64 26.18
N LEU A 419 -39.06 -21.81 24.86
CA LEU A 419 -37.99 -21.34 23.97
C LEU A 419 -37.92 -19.81 23.93
N ILE A 420 -36.71 -19.28 24.00
CA ILE A 420 -36.44 -17.84 23.88
C ILE A 420 -36.70 -17.43 22.43
N GLY A 421 -37.53 -16.39 22.23
CA GLY A 421 -37.90 -15.89 20.91
C GLY A 421 -39.14 -16.54 20.29
N ILE A 422 -39.71 -17.60 20.88
CA ILE A 422 -40.86 -18.29 20.28
C ILE A 422 -42.07 -17.38 20.07
N GLU A 423 -42.30 -16.42 20.96
CA GLU A 423 -43.39 -15.44 20.86
C GLU A 423 -43.29 -14.56 19.61
N TYR A 424 -42.07 -14.33 19.13
CA TYR A 424 -41.82 -13.50 17.97
C TYR A 424 -42.29 -14.17 16.66
N LEU A 425 -42.29 -15.50 16.59
CA LEU A 425 -42.82 -16.26 15.44
C LEU A 425 -44.35 -16.15 15.31
N TRP A 426 -45.03 -15.76 16.38
CA TRP A 426 -46.49 -15.59 16.39
C TRP A 426 -46.92 -14.16 16.07
N ARG A 427 -45.98 -13.22 15.95
CA ARG A 427 -46.21 -11.86 15.50
C ARG A 427 -46.07 -11.79 13.99
#